data_AF-A0A1Z2XL75-F1
#
_entry.id   AF-A0A1Z2XL75-F1
#
_cell.length_a   1.000
_cell.length_b   1.000
_cell.length_c   1.000
_cell.angle_alpha   90.00
_cell.angle_beta   90.00
_cell.angle_gamma   90.00
#
_symmetry.space_group_name_H-M   'P 1'
#
loop_
_entity.id
_entity.type
_entity.pdbx_description
1 polymer ?
#
loop_
_entity_poly.entity_id
_entity_poly.type
_entity_poly.pdbx_seq_one_letter_code
_entity_poly.pdbx_strand_id
1 'polypeptide(L)'
;MRFNFQLLEKAALEDILLQLFKILHGNMSLIAPTGGTFEEDFAVWREYIVPALQEERRQMVLMLCGDELAGYFQYDICNDVFMMEEIQIRPEYQGTGLFRELYRWLGDKIPGDVTYVQAYSNKENLKSQGILERLGLRRIGESKSGNSYHYMGKCRGLWDYLEKTELTIEKYTKDKIREVLDFERRLREEESDWGWEIDDAYIRQVEDSF
;
A
#
# COMPACT_ATOMS: atom_id res chain seq x y z
N MET A 1 -8.15 6.12 13.93
CA MET A 1 -8.95 4.99 13.40
C MET A 1 -8.18 3.72 13.71
N ARG A 2 -8.83 2.62 14.13
CA ARG A 2 -8.14 1.37 14.45
C ARG A 2 -8.57 0.30 13.46
N PHE A 3 -7.60 -0.26 12.74
CA PHE A 3 -7.84 -1.29 11.75
C PHE A 3 -7.51 -2.68 12.30
N ASN A 4 -8.26 -3.67 11.83
CA ASN A 4 -7.99 -5.08 12.07
C ASN A 4 -7.87 -5.81 10.74
N PHE A 5 -7.00 -6.82 10.68
CA PHE A 5 -6.71 -7.58 9.46
C PHE A 5 -6.89 -9.06 9.75
N GLN A 6 -7.56 -9.76 8.85
CA GLN A 6 -7.73 -11.21 8.93
C GLN A 6 -7.72 -11.82 7.54
N LEU A 7 -7.24 -13.06 7.44
CA LEU A 7 -7.42 -13.85 6.23
C LEU A 7 -8.88 -14.28 6.12
N LEU A 8 -9.44 -14.19 4.92
CA LEU A 8 -10.77 -14.71 4.63
C LEU A 8 -10.75 -16.23 4.72
N GLU A 9 -11.57 -16.77 5.61
CA GLU A 9 -11.83 -18.21 5.63
C GLU A 9 -12.64 -18.61 4.40
N LYS A 10 -12.23 -19.67 3.70
CA LYS A 10 -12.91 -20.15 2.49
C LYS A 10 -14.39 -20.45 2.72
N ALA A 11 -14.75 -20.93 3.91
CA ALA A 11 -16.12 -21.22 4.28
C ALA A 11 -17.01 -19.96 4.39
N ALA A 12 -16.42 -18.79 4.65
CA ALA A 12 -17.11 -17.52 4.79
C ALA A 12 -17.16 -16.71 3.48
N LEU A 13 -16.61 -17.24 2.38
CA LEU A 13 -16.49 -16.52 1.11
C LEU A 13 -17.87 -16.10 0.57
N GLU A 14 -18.81 -17.04 0.46
CA GLU A 14 -20.14 -16.76 -0.11
C GLU A 14 -20.88 -15.65 0.66
N ASP A 15 -20.72 -15.59 1.98
CA ASP A 15 -21.39 -14.62 2.84
C ASP A 15 -20.87 -13.18 2.64
N ILE A 16 -19.64 -13.02 2.12
CA ILE A 16 -18.99 -11.71 1.99
C ILE A 16 -18.89 -11.21 0.53
N LEU A 17 -19.13 -12.07 -0.47
CA LEU A 17 -18.99 -11.74 -1.89
C LEU A 17 -19.68 -10.42 -2.28
N LEU A 18 -20.93 -10.23 -1.85
CA LEU A 18 -21.68 -9.01 -2.18
C LEU A 18 -21.04 -7.76 -1.58
N GLN A 19 -20.47 -7.86 -0.38
CA GLN A 19 -19.80 -6.72 0.27
C GLN A 19 -18.48 -6.40 -0.44
N LEU A 20 -17.67 -7.40 -0.77
CA LEU A 20 -16.44 -7.23 -1.55
C LEU A 20 -16.75 -6.55 -2.89
N PHE A 21 -17.73 -7.06 -3.62
CA PHE A 21 -18.08 -6.53 -4.93
C PHE A 21 -18.62 -5.10 -4.87
N LYS A 22 -19.39 -4.73 -3.84
CA LYS A 22 -19.84 -3.33 -3.66
C LYS A 22 -18.65 -2.36 -3.59
N ILE A 23 -17.57 -2.74 -2.92
CA ILE A 23 -16.35 -1.92 -2.84
C ILE A 23 -15.66 -1.85 -4.21
N LEU A 24 -15.48 -3.01 -4.87
CA LEU A 24 -14.89 -3.09 -6.20
C LEU A 24 -15.65 -2.22 -7.20
N HIS A 25 -16.95 -2.45 -7.32
CA HIS A 25 -17.83 -1.73 -8.24
C HIS A 25 -17.78 -0.22 -7.97
N GLY A 26 -17.90 0.20 -6.70
CA GLY A 26 -17.80 1.61 -6.33
C GLY A 26 -16.50 2.27 -6.77
N ASN A 27 -15.37 1.57 -6.66
CA ASN A 27 -14.07 2.08 -7.09
C ASN A 27 -13.91 2.03 -8.61
N MET A 28 -14.28 0.92 -9.25
CA MET A 28 -14.01 0.67 -10.67
C MET A 28 -14.96 1.40 -11.60
N SER A 29 -16.20 1.70 -11.20
CA SER A 29 -17.11 2.54 -12.00
C SER A 29 -16.56 3.95 -12.24
N LEU A 30 -15.65 4.45 -11.38
CA LEU A 30 -14.99 5.74 -11.54
C LEU A 30 -13.71 5.67 -12.39
N ILE A 31 -13.06 4.50 -12.44
CA ILE A 31 -11.73 4.31 -13.02
C ILE A 31 -11.83 3.71 -14.43
N ALA A 32 -12.61 2.62 -14.57
CA ALA A 32 -12.77 1.89 -15.81
C ALA A 32 -14.18 1.29 -15.85
N PRO A 33 -15.21 2.11 -16.14
CA PRO A 33 -16.59 1.62 -16.21
C PRO A 33 -16.74 0.59 -17.33
N THR A 34 -17.47 -0.48 -17.03
CA THR A 34 -17.75 -1.61 -17.93
C THR A 34 -18.88 -1.30 -18.92
N GLY A 35 -19.81 -0.42 -18.51
CA GLY A 35 -21.08 -0.19 -19.20
C GLY A 35 -22.17 -1.22 -18.88
N GLY A 36 -21.86 -2.23 -18.05
CA GLY A 36 -22.81 -3.22 -17.56
C GLY A 36 -23.63 -2.73 -16.36
N THR A 37 -24.68 -3.47 -16.02
CA THR A 37 -25.41 -3.29 -14.75
C THR A 37 -24.62 -3.90 -13.59
N PHE A 38 -24.97 -3.49 -12.36
CA PHE A 38 -24.35 -4.02 -11.15
C PHE A 38 -24.49 -5.55 -11.07
N GLU A 39 -25.68 -6.08 -11.41
CA GLU A 39 -25.98 -7.51 -11.36
C GLU A 39 -25.21 -8.31 -12.41
N GLU A 40 -25.06 -7.77 -13.62
CA GLU A 40 -24.29 -8.40 -14.70
C GLU A 40 -22.80 -8.47 -14.33
N ASP A 41 -22.24 -7.35 -13.89
CA ASP A 41 -20.82 -7.29 -13.49
C ASP A 41 -20.56 -8.16 -12.25
N PHE A 42 -21.52 -8.21 -11.30
CA PHE A 42 -21.41 -9.06 -10.13
C PHE A 42 -21.39 -10.55 -10.51
N ALA A 43 -22.23 -10.97 -11.44
CA ALA A 43 -22.27 -12.35 -11.91
C ALA A 43 -20.93 -12.74 -12.56
N VAL A 44 -20.41 -11.91 -13.46
CA VAL A 44 -19.11 -12.14 -14.13
C VAL A 44 -17.96 -12.17 -13.11
N TRP A 45 -17.92 -11.21 -12.19
CA TRP A 45 -16.90 -11.17 -11.16
C TRP A 45 -16.97 -12.38 -10.23
N ARG A 46 -18.18 -12.81 -9.85
CA ARG A 46 -18.38 -13.98 -8.99
C ARG A 46 -17.85 -15.26 -9.64
N GLU A 47 -18.09 -15.45 -10.93
CA GLU A 47 -17.58 -16.60 -11.70
C GLU A 47 -16.04 -16.67 -11.72
N TYR A 48 -15.38 -15.52 -11.61
CA TYR A 48 -13.92 -15.45 -11.52
C TYR A 48 -13.40 -15.63 -10.09
N ILE A 49 -13.93 -14.87 -9.13
CA ILE A 49 -13.35 -14.76 -7.79
C ILE A 49 -13.54 -16.03 -6.95
N VAL A 50 -14.68 -16.71 -7.09
CA VAL A 50 -14.99 -17.91 -6.31
C VAL A 50 -13.98 -19.02 -6.60
N PRO A 51 -13.79 -19.48 -7.86
CA PRO A 51 -12.79 -20.51 -8.13
C PRO A 51 -11.37 -20.02 -7.85
N ALA A 52 -11.06 -18.74 -8.09
CA ALA A 52 -9.75 -18.18 -7.78
C ALA A 52 -9.39 -18.34 -6.30
N LEU A 53 -10.29 -18.03 -5.38
CA LEU A 53 -10.07 -18.12 -3.92
C LEU A 53 -10.20 -19.55 -3.37
N GLN A 54 -10.66 -20.52 -4.18
CA GLN A 54 -10.57 -21.93 -3.81
C GLN A 54 -9.13 -22.46 -3.98
N GLU A 55 -8.30 -21.86 -4.83
CA GLU A 55 -6.88 -22.19 -4.93
C GLU A 55 -6.17 -21.94 -3.60
N GLU A 56 -5.45 -22.94 -3.06
CA GLU A 56 -4.79 -22.82 -1.74
C GLU A 56 -3.78 -21.68 -1.63
N ARG A 57 -3.08 -21.40 -2.74
CA ARG A 57 -2.04 -20.38 -2.80
C ARG A 57 -2.58 -18.95 -2.75
N ARG A 58 -3.83 -18.75 -3.21
CA ARG A 58 -4.44 -17.44 -3.30
C ARG A 58 -5.11 -17.09 -1.98
N GLN A 59 -4.73 -15.95 -1.43
CA GLN A 59 -5.15 -15.46 -0.15
C GLN A 59 -5.90 -14.15 -0.31
N MET A 60 -6.89 -13.91 0.55
CA MET A 60 -7.58 -12.64 0.64
C MET A 60 -7.55 -12.15 2.08
N VAL A 61 -7.08 -10.91 2.28
CA VAL A 61 -7.09 -10.20 3.54
C VAL A 61 -8.31 -9.30 3.57
N LEU A 62 -9.10 -9.40 4.63
CA LEU A 62 -10.16 -8.46 4.95
C LEU A 62 -9.59 -7.35 5.83
N MET A 63 -9.84 -6.10 5.43
CA MET A 63 -9.46 -4.90 6.18
C MET A 63 -10.70 -4.36 6.90
N LEU A 64 -10.72 -4.44 8.22
CA LEU A 64 -11.85 -4.03 9.04
C LEU A 64 -11.56 -2.76 9.83
N CYS A 65 -12.57 -1.89 9.98
CA CYS A 65 -12.57 -0.78 10.92
C CYS A 65 -13.74 -0.96 11.89
N GLY A 66 -13.47 -1.50 13.08
CA GLY A 66 -14.53 -2.05 13.92
C GLY A 66 -15.15 -3.29 13.24
N ASP A 67 -16.48 -3.31 13.12
CA ASP A 67 -17.22 -4.38 12.43
C ASP A 67 -17.46 -4.08 10.93
N GLU A 68 -17.00 -2.93 10.43
CA GLU A 68 -17.17 -2.55 9.03
C GLU A 68 -16.02 -3.04 8.15
N LEU A 69 -16.36 -3.56 6.97
CA LEU A 69 -15.40 -3.81 5.90
C LEU A 69 -14.94 -2.49 5.28
N ALA A 70 -13.68 -2.14 5.53
CA ALA A 70 -13.02 -0.95 4.98
C ALA A 70 -12.42 -1.22 3.58
N GLY A 71 -12.08 -2.48 3.32
CA GLY A 71 -11.53 -2.93 2.05
C GLY A 71 -11.05 -4.38 2.09
N TYR A 72 -10.42 -4.83 1.02
CA TYR A 72 -9.79 -6.14 0.94
C TYR A 72 -8.54 -6.12 0.06
N PHE A 73 -7.68 -7.11 0.27
CA PHE A 73 -6.46 -7.31 -0.51
C PHE A 73 -6.29 -8.78 -0.88
N GLN A 74 -6.17 -9.06 -2.17
CA GLN A 74 -5.92 -10.38 -2.71
C GLN A 74 -4.47 -10.49 -3.18
N TYR A 75 -3.85 -11.61 -2.83
CA TYR A 75 -2.50 -11.93 -3.27
C TYR A 75 -2.31 -13.43 -3.48
N ASP A 76 -1.26 -13.76 -4.20
CA ASP A 76 -0.76 -15.12 -4.36
C ASP A 76 0.74 -15.16 -4.03
N ILE A 77 1.22 -16.31 -3.56
CA ILE A 77 2.65 -16.58 -3.39
C ILE A 77 2.97 -17.86 -4.13
N CYS A 78 3.81 -17.75 -5.15
CA CYS A 78 4.21 -18.87 -5.98
C CYS A 78 5.72 -18.81 -6.20
N ASN A 79 6.42 -19.87 -5.79
CA ASN A 79 7.89 -19.92 -5.74
C ASN A 79 8.46 -18.75 -4.92
N ASP A 80 9.33 -17.93 -5.51
CA ASP A 80 9.98 -16.77 -4.91
C ASP A 80 9.28 -15.44 -5.24
N VAL A 81 8.01 -15.49 -5.68
CA VAL A 81 7.24 -14.31 -6.11
C VAL A 81 5.99 -14.11 -5.25
N PHE A 82 5.88 -12.91 -4.67
CA PHE A 82 4.66 -12.36 -4.09
C PHE A 82 3.90 -11.56 -5.14
N MET A 83 2.75 -12.08 -5.59
CA MET A 83 1.89 -11.43 -6.58
C MET A 83 0.79 -10.65 -5.87
N MET A 84 0.81 -9.32 -5.99
CA MET A 84 -0.26 -8.44 -5.57
C MET A 84 -1.30 -8.37 -6.68
N GLU A 85 -2.49 -8.92 -6.44
CA GLU A 85 -3.50 -9.08 -7.50
C GLU A 85 -4.55 -7.98 -7.45
N GLU A 86 -5.21 -7.80 -6.32
CA GLU A 86 -6.28 -6.81 -6.19
C GLU A 86 -6.28 -6.17 -4.82
N ILE A 87 -6.28 -4.84 -4.79
CA ILE A 87 -6.50 -4.07 -3.57
C ILE A 87 -7.67 -3.11 -3.77
N GLN A 88 -8.67 -3.21 -2.91
CA GLN A 88 -9.82 -2.32 -2.92
C GLN A 88 -10.01 -1.73 -1.54
N ILE A 89 -10.06 -0.40 -1.46
CA ILE A 89 -10.28 0.35 -0.23
C ILE A 89 -11.42 1.33 -0.50
N ARG A 90 -12.45 1.35 0.36
CA ARG A 90 -13.56 2.32 0.20
C ARG A 90 -13.02 3.76 0.30
N PRO A 91 -13.56 4.71 -0.48
CA PRO A 91 -13.03 6.08 -0.56
C PRO A 91 -12.78 6.77 0.79
N GLU A 92 -13.68 6.62 1.75
CA GLU A 92 -13.60 7.20 3.10
C GLU A 92 -12.43 6.67 3.95
N TYR A 93 -11.89 5.50 3.61
CA TYR A 93 -10.72 4.91 4.28
C TYR A 93 -9.41 5.16 3.52
N GLN A 94 -9.46 5.79 2.34
CA GLN A 94 -8.26 6.14 1.58
C GLN A 94 -7.53 7.32 2.26
N GLY A 95 -6.19 7.27 2.33
CA GLY A 95 -5.38 8.31 2.97
C GLY A 95 -5.38 8.26 4.51
N THR A 96 -6.09 7.32 5.13
CA THR A 96 -6.16 7.17 6.59
C THR A 96 -4.96 6.42 7.22
N GLY A 97 -4.01 5.97 6.38
CA GLY A 97 -2.93 5.07 6.78
C GLY A 97 -3.27 3.57 6.67
N LEU A 98 -4.52 3.20 6.34
CA LEU A 98 -4.95 1.80 6.21
C LEU A 98 -4.03 0.95 5.33
N PHE A 99 -3.65 1.48 4.15
CA PHE A 99 -2.72 0.80 3.24
C PHE A 99 -1.38 0.48 3.91
N ARG A 100 -0.82 1.41 4.67
CA ARG A 100 0.46 1.20 5.37
C ARG A 100 0.33 0.13 6.45
N GLU A 101 -0.75 0.20 7.24
CA GLU A 101 -1.04 -0.79 8.29
C GLU A 101 -1.23 -2.20 7.71
N LEU A 102 -1.87 -2.32 6.54
CA LEU A 102 -2.00 -3.60 5.83
C LEU A 102 -0.62 -4.19 5.52
N TYR A 103 0.28 -3.43 4.90
CA TYR A 103 1.60 -3.97 4.56
C TYR A 103 2.47 -4.25 5.78
N ARG A 104 2.32 -3.49 6.87
CA ARG A 104 2.96 -3.84 8.15
C ARG A 104 2.47 -5.19 8.65
N TRP A 105 1.16 -5.41 8.64
CA TRP A 105 0.57 -6.70 9.02
C TRP A 105 1.02 -7.85 8.10
N LEU A 106 1.18 -7.58 6.80
CA LEU A 106 1.67 -8.57 5.83
C LEU A 106 3.14 -8.94 6.04
N GLY A 107 3.98 -8.05 6.59
CA GLY A 107 5.41 -8.31 6.82
C GLY A 107 5.66 -9.58 7.63
N ASP A 108 4.77 -9.89 8.59
CA ASP A 108 4.84 -11.10 9.40
C ASP A 108 4.23 -12.35 8.73
N LYS A 109 3.53 -12.18 7.60
CA LYS A 109 2.77 -13.25 6.91
C LYS A 109 3.43 -13.70 5.61
N ILE A 110 4.11 -12.79 4.92
CA ILE A 110 4.83 -13.11 3.69
C ILE A 110 6.16 -13.80 4.05
N PRO A 111 6.47 -14.99 3.50
CA PRO A 111 7.73 -15.67 3.75
C PRO A 111 8.94 -14.81 3.38
N GLY A 112 9.96 -14.81 4.23
CA GLY A 112 11.16 -13.98 4.05
C GLY A 112 12.08 -14.43 2.89
N ASP A 113 11.85 -15.60 2.31
CA ASP A 113 12.55 -16.14 1.14
C ASP A 113 11.94 -15.70 -0.20
N VAL A 114 10.80 -14.98 -0.16
CA VAL A 114 10.24 -14.33 -1.36
C VAL A 114 11.21 -13.26 -1.87
N THR A 115 11.66 -13.42 -3.11
CA THR A 115 12.67 -12.54 -3.73
C THR A 115 12.01 -11.36 -4.45
N TYR A 116 10.89 -11.60 -5.13
CA TYR A 116 10.26 -10.62 -5.99
C TYR A 116 8.83 -10.30 -5.59
N VAL A 117 8.42 -9.08 -5.88
CA VAL A 117 7.01 -8.65 -5.83
C VAL A 117 6.57 -8.27 -7.23
N GLN A 118 5.36 -8.68 -7.62
CA GLN A 118 4.77 -8.36 -8.91
C GLN A 118 3.35 -7.83 -8.73
N ALA A 119 2.91 -7.03 -9.70
CA ALA A 119 1.54 -6.53 -9.78
C ALA A 119 1.18 -6.16 -11.22
N TYR A 120 -0.11 -6.13 -11.52
CA TYR A 120 -0.64 -5.51 -12.73
C TYR A 120 -1.45 -4.27 -12.36
N SER A 121 -1.33 -3.22 -13.18
CA SER A 121 -2.21 -2.05 -13.07
C SER A 121 -2.75 -1.69 -14.44
N ASN A 122 -4.06 -1.47 -14.52
CA ASN A 122 -4.71 -0.95 -15.71
C ASN A 122 -4.05 0.38 -16.13
N LYS A 123 -3.89 0.59 -17.44
CA LYS A 123 -3.27 1.78 -18.02
C LYS A 123 -4.00 3.08 -17.68
N GLU A 124 -5.31 3.02 -17.42
CA GLU A 124 -6.14 4.15 -16.99
C GLU A 124 -6.04 4.41 -15.47
N ASN A 125 -5.56 3.45 -14.68
CA ASN A 125 -5.45 3.60 -13.23
C ASN A 125 -4.11 4.24 -12.83
N LEU A 126 -3.94 5.53 -13.14
CA LEU A 126 -2.72 6.29 -12.84
C LEU A 126 -2.36 6.31 -11.35
N LYS A 127 -3.38 6.28 -10.47
CA LYS A 127 -3.17 6.24 -9.02
C LYS A 127 -2.49 4.94 -8.58
N SER A 128 -2.97 3.79 -9.06
CA SER A 128 -2.36 2.50 -8.76
C SER A 128 -0.93 2.42 -9.31
N GLN A 129 -0.71 2.87 -10.55
CA GLN A 129 0.63 2.95 -11.15
C GLN A 129 1.61 3.75 -10.28
N GLY A 130 1.22 4.94 -9.84
CA GLY A 130 2.05 5.77 -8.96
C GLY A 130 2.30 5.15 -7.59
N ILE A 131 1.36 4.37 -7.04
CA ILE A 131 1.57 3.62 -5.79
C ILE A 131 2.62 2.52 -6.01
N LEU A 132 2.50 1.71 -7.07
CA LEU A 132 3.45 0.63 -7.36
C LEU A 132 4.87 1.17 -7.54
N GLU A 133 5.02 2.30 -8.23
CA GLU A 133 6.31 2.97 -8.43
C GLU A 133 6.91 3.48 -7.11
N ARG A 134 6.09 4.07 -6.23
CA ARG A 134 6.52 4.48 -4.89
C ARG A 134 6.95 3.31 -4.01
N LEU A 135 6.31 2.15 -4.17
CA LEU A 135 6.73 0.90 -3.51
C LEU A 135 8.02 0.30 -4.11
N GLY A 136 8.63 0.95 -5.09
CA GLY A 136 9.89 0.53 -5.69
C GLY A 136 9.74 -0.52 -6.79
N LEU A 137 8.52 -0.74 -7.31
CA LEU A 137 8.32 -1.59 -8.49
C LEU A 137 8.55 -0.76 -9.76
N ARG A 138 9.08 -1.42 -10.79
CA ARG A 138 9.26 -0.84 -12.12
C ARG A 138 8.41 -1.58 -13.14
N ARG A 139 7.96 -0.86 -14.18
CA ARG A 139 7.30 -1.48 -15.34
C ARG A 139 8.28 -2.38 -16.08
N ILE A 140 7.92 -3.64 -16.26
CA ILE A 140 8.71 -4.65 -17.01
C ILE A 140 8.02 -5.17 -18.26
N GLY A 141 6.74 -4.84 -18.46
CA GLY A 141 5.98 -5.29 -19.62
C GLY A 141 4.51 -4.90 -19.55
N GLU A 142 3.69 -5.66 -20.26
CA GLU A 142 2.24 -5.51 -20.32
C GLU A 142 1.52 -6.85 -20.16
N SER A 143 0.27 -6.82 -19.71
CA SER A 143 -0.61 -7.99 -19.72
C SER A 143 -0.84 -8.50 -21.15
N LYS A 144 -1.22 -9.78 -21.30
CA LYS A 144 -1.54 -10.37 -22.61
C LYS A 144 -2.60 -9.60 -23.42
N SER A 145 -3.57 -8.98 -22.73
CA SER A 145 -4.62 -8.17 -23.36
C SER A 145 -4.16 -6.75 -23.76
N GLY A 146 -2.97 -6.32 -23.35
CA GLY A 146 -2.46 -4.97 -23.60
C GLY A 146 -3.08 -3.86 -22.75
N ASN A 147 -4.02 -4.17 -21.85
CA ASN A 147 -4.76 -3.15 -21.08
C ASN A 147 -4.10 -2.77 -19.76
N SER A 148 -3.13 -3.55 -19.28
CA SER A 148 -2.43 -3.31 -18.02
C SER A 148 -0.93 -3.34 -18.19
N TYR A 149 -0.23 -2.51 -17.42
CA TYR A 149 1.20 -2.59 -17.24
C TYR A 149 1.55 -3.66 -16.21
N HIS A 150 2.64 -4.40 -16.48
CA HIS A 150 3.22 -5.38 -15.58
C HIS A 150 4.36 -4.74 -14.79
N TYR A 151 4.25 -4.75 -13.46
CA TYR A 151 5.22 -4.19 -12.53
C TYR A 151 5.96 -5.30 -11.78
N MET A 152 7.26 -5.10 -11.55
CA MET A 152 8.09 -6.00 -10.76
C MET A 152 9.13 -5.24 -9.95
N GLY A 153 9.40 -5.71 -8.73
CA GLY A 153 10.41 -5.17 -7.83
C GLY A 153 11.01 -6.27 -6.95
N LYS A 154 12.03 -5.91 -6.16
CA LYS A 154 12.53 -6.80 -5.10
C LYS A 154 11.60 -6.70 -3.89
N CYS A 155 11.22 -7.84 -3.31
CA CYS A 155 10.35 -7.86 -2.13
C CYS A 155 10.98 -7.10 -0.96
N ARG A 156 12.29 -7.23 -0.73
CA ARG A 156 13.01 -6.43 0.27
C ARG A 156 12.85 -4.91 0.09
N GLY A 157 12.83 -4.42 -1.16
CA GLY A 157 12.68 -2.99 -1.42
C GLY A 157 11.30 -2.44 -1.01
N LEU A 158 10.26 -3.28 -1.10
CA LEU A 158 8.91 -2.96 -0.61
C LEU A 158 8.93 -2.73 0.92
N TRP A 159 9.58 -3.64 1.66
CA TRP A 159 9.67 -3.57 3.11
C TRP A 159 10.56 -2.40 3.57
N ASP A 160 11.73 -2.22 2.95
CA ASP A 160 12.64 -1.11 3.23
C ASP A 160 11.94 0.26 3.03
N TYR A 161 11.07 0.39 2.03
CA TYR A 161 10.29 1.62 1.80
C TYR A 161 9.31 1.90 2.95
N LEU A 162 8.64 0.86 3.44
CA LEU A 162 7.66 0.98 4.53
C LEU A 162 8.35 1.31 5.86
N GLU A 163 9.50 0.69 6.13
CA GLU A 163 10.34 1.03 7.30
C GLU A 163 10.83 2.48 7.25
N LYS A 164 11.35 2.94 6.10
CA LYS A 164 11.84 4.33 5.94
C LYS A 164 10.76 5.40 6.07
N THR A 165 9.50 5.05 5.87
CA THR A 165 8.37 5.99 6.02
C THR A 165 7.78 6.00 7.43
N GLU A 166 8.40 5.28 8.38
CA GLU A 166 8.12 5.47 9.80
C GLU A 166 8.69 6.80 10.29
N LEU A 167 7.80 7.70 10.67
CA LEU A 167 8.15 8.87 11.48
C LEU A 167 8.46 8.37 12.89
N THR A 168 9.72 8.03 13.14
CA THR A 168 10.22 7.84 14.51
C THR A 168 10.39 9.21 15.15
N ILE A 169 9.44 9.58 16.02
CA ILE A 169 9.66 10.67 16.97
C ILE A 169 10.56 10.12 18.05
N GLU A 170 11.86 10.23 17.83
CA GLU A 170 12.85 9.86 18.83
C GLU A 170 12.87 10.90 19.95
N LYS A 171 13.01 10.45 21.20
CA LYS A 171 13.18 11.37 22.32
C LYS A 171 14.46 12.15 22.09
N TYR A 172 14.33 13.47 21.91
CA TYR A 172 15.47 14.34 21.77
C TYR A 172 16.32 14.27 23.06
N THR A 173 17.60 13.98 22.90
CA THR A 173 18.61 13.95 23.96
C THR A 173 19.79 14.81 23.51
N LYS A 174 20.56 15.37 24.45
CA LYS A 174 21.72 16.24 24.12
C LYS A 174 22.70 15.57 23.14
N ASP A 175 22.76 14.24 23.13
CA ASP A 175 23.59 13.45 22.22
C ASP A 175 23.17 13.58 20.74
N LYS A 176 21.92 13.97 20.45
CA LYS A 176 21.37 14.13 19.09
C LYS A 176 21.36 15.56 18.56
N ILE A 177 21.98 16.52 19.29
CA ILE A 177 22.10 17.92 18.85
C ILE A 177 22.70 18.02 17.45
N ARG A 178 23.73 17.23 17.15
CA ARG A 178 24.39 17.22 15.83
C ARG A 178 23.45 16.81 14.70
N GLU A 179 22.64 15.77 14.92
CA GLU A 179 21.70 15.27 13.92
C GLU A 179 20.61 16.29 13.61
N VAL A 180 20.15 17.06 14.60
CA VAL A 180 19.18 18.15 14.40
C VAL A 180 19.80 19.32 13.65
N LEU A 181 21.01 19.76 14.03
CA LEU A 181 21.69 20.81 13.28
C LEU A 181 21.93 20.40 11.82
N ASP A 182 22.21 19.13 11.56
CA ASP A 182 22.36 18.60 10.19
C ASP A 182 21.03 18.50 9.44
N PHE A 183 19.93 18.18 10.12
CA PHE A 183 18.59 18.22 9.55
C PHE A 183 18.19 19.65 9.18
N GLU A 184 18.37 20.60 10.08
CA GLU A 184 18.07 22.02 9.83
C GLU A 184 18.94 22.61 8.73
N ARG A 185 20.22 22.22 8.65
CA ARG A 185 21.09 22.58 7.52
C ARG A 185 20.50 22.12 6.18
N ARG A 186 20.09 20.86 6.07
CA ARG A 186 19.46 20.33 4.85
C ARG A 186 18.14 21.03 4.52
N LEU A 187 17.31 21.27 5.53
CA LEU A 187 16.04 21.99 5.34
C LEU A 187 16.27 23.40 4.77
N ARG A 188 17.32 24.09 5.23
CA ARG A 188 17.69 25.43 4.75
C ARG A 188 18.36 25.44 3.39
N GLU A 189 19.05 24.37 3.00
CA GLU A 189 19.52 24.18 1.61
C GLU A 189 18.32 24.04 0.65
N GLU A 190 17.25 23.36 1.08
CA GLU A 190 16.01 23.21 0.33
C GLU A 190 15.16 24.50 0.34
N GLU A 191 15.27 25.33 1.38
CA GLU A 191 14.53 26.59 1.58
C GLU A 191 15.42 27.85 1.53
N SER A 192 16.38 27.88 0.59
CA SER A 192 17.39 28.96 0.48
C SER A 192 16.83 30.38 0.28
N ASP A 193 15.55 30.51 -0.09
CA ASP A 193 14.88 31.79 -0.36
C ASP A 193 14.67 32.67 0.88
N TRP A 194 14.77 32.13 2.10
CA TRP A 194 14.44 32.85 3.33
C TRP A 194 15.63 33.53 4.01
N GLY A 195 16.87 33.31 3.56
CA GLY A 195 18.05 34.06 4.01
C GLY A 195 18.51 33.82 5.46
N TRP A 196 18.20 32.66 6.05
CA TRP A 196 18.58 32.33 7.44
C TRP A 196 19.89 31.54 7.51
N GLU A 197 20.92 32.08 8.16
CA GLU A 197 22.19 31.36 8.40
C GLU A 197 22.16 30.58 9.74
N ILE A 198 22.84 29.43 9.78
CA ILE A 198 23.13 28.69 11.03
C ILE A 198 24.52 29.14 11.46
N ASP A 199 24.58 30.15 12.32
CA ASP A 199 25.83 30.69 12.86
C ASP A 199 26.13 30.14 14.27
N ASP A 200 27.30 30.49 14.79
CA ASP A 200 27.73 30.06 16.13
C ASP A 200 26.81 30.58 17.24
N ALA A 201 26.02 31.64 16.99
CA ALA A 201 25.09 32.19 17.96
C ALA A 201 23.80 31.35 18.01
N TYR A 202 23.28 30.95 16.84
CA TYR A 202 22.16 30.03 16.72
C TYR A 202 22.49 28.66 17.32
N ILE A 203 23.68 28.12 17.02
CA ILE A 203 24.11 26.83 17.59
C ILE A 203 24.14 26.90 19.11
N ARG A 204 24.71 27.96 19.69
CA ARG A 204 24.73 28.17 21.15
C ARG A 204 23.33 28.32 21.74
N GLN A 205 22.45 29.05 21.07
CA GLN A 205 21.06 29.19 21.52
C GLN A 205 20.33 27.84 21.54
N VAL A 206 20.56 27.01 20.53
CA VAL A 206 20.01 25.63 20.48
C VAL A 206 20.58 24.81 21.64
N GLU A 207 21.89 24.81 21.86
CA GLU A 207 22.53 24.10 22.98
C GLU A 207 22.02 24.54 24.36
N ASP A 208 21.83 25.86 24.57
CA ASP A 208 21.34 26.45 25.82
C ASP A 208 19.84 26.19 26.07
N SER A 209 19.08 25.86 25.04
CA SER A 209 17.64 25.55 25.15
C SER A 209 17.34 24.16 25.73
N PHE A 210 18.37 23.36 26.03
CA PHE A 210 18.31 22.00 26.60
C PHE A 210 18.92 21.89 28.00
#